data_AF-A0A382QER3-F1
#
_entry.id   AF-A0A382QER3-F1
#
_cell.length_a   1.000
_cell.length_b   1.000
_cell.length_c   1.000
_cell.angle_alpha   90.00
_cell.angle_beta   90.00
_cell.angle_gamma   90.00
#
_symmetry.space_group_name_H-M   'P 1'
#
loop_
_entity.id
_entity.type
_entity.pdbx_description
1 polymer ?
#
loop_
_entity_poly.entity_id
_entity_poly.type
_entity_poly.pdbx_seq_one_letter_code
_entity_poly.pdbx_strand_id
1 'polypeptide(L)'
;MSGKKPVVFHPFLSALYPVLFFYDLNTHELWFSETLMPMVVVLIAACLLLILFKYILREVTKAGIFVSFFLILFFFYEAILNQISHNTYGRLILSQDPALFWGYGVSLILLLIGLKIRRDNYFSFTRFLNVVLVILILFPVASIGIYKIQSQLLDLEKPSTLEEVLPHFNVPDFKPDI
;
A
#
# COMPACT_ATOMS: atom_id res chain seq x y z
N MET A 1 8.01 15.43 -29.74
CA MET A 1 8.86 14.23 -29.55
C MET A 1 7.98 12.99 -29.61
N SER A 2 8.04 12.21 -30.69
CA SER A 2 7.28 10.95 -30.80
C SER A 2 7.94 9.89 -29.90
N GLY A 3 7.53 9.87 -28.63
CA GLY A 3 8.05 8.92 -27.65
C GLY A 3 7.51 7.52 -27.89
N LYS A 4 8.38 6.51 -27.76
CA LYS A 4 7.98 5.09 -27.74
C LYS A 4 6.82 4.89 -26.76
N LYS A 5 5.86 4.03 -27.13
CA LYS A 5 4.74 3.63 -26.25
C LYS A 5 5.31 3.12 -24.91
N PRO A 6 4.96 3.72 -23.77
CA PRO A 6 5.45 3.27 -22.48
C PRO A 6 4.80 1.95 -22.11
N VAL A 7 5.50 1.14 -21.34
CA VAL A 7 4.91 -0.01 -20.67
C VAL A 7 4.06 0.49 -19.50
N VAL A 8 2.89 -0.11 -19.28
CA VAL A 8 1.91 0.31 -18.27
C VAL A 8 2.10 -0.53 -16.99
N PHE A 9 3.08 -0.16 -16.15
CA PHE A 9 3.40 -0.86 -14.90
C PHE A 9 2.69 -0.28 -13.68
N HIS A 10 2.37 1.01 -13.72
CA HIS A 10 1.78 1.75 -12.62
C HIS A 10 0.56 1.08 -11.93
N PRO A 11 -0.36 0.36 -12.61
CA PRO A 11 -1.47 -0.31 -11.91
C PRO A 11 -1.01 -1.35 -10.88
N PHE A 12 0.03 -2.10 -11.22
CA PHE A 12 0.59 -3.14 -10.34
C PHE A 12 1.37 -2.51 -9.19
N LEU A 13 2.09 -1.41 -9.45
CA LEU A 13 2.81 -0.67 -8.41
C LEU A 13 1.82 -0.04 -7.41
N SER A 14 0.71 0.54 -7.89
CA SER A 14 -0.33 1.07 -7.01
C SER A 14 -1.03 -0.01 -6.19
N ALA A 15 -1.11 -1.25 -6.70
CA ALA A 15 -1.67 -2.38 -5.97
C ALA A 15 -0.73 -2.88 -4.87
N LEU A 16 0.57 -2.96 -5.16
CA LEU A 16 1.58 -3.47 -4.24
C LEU A 16 1.93 -2.48 -3.13
N TYR A 17 1.96 -1.19 -3.45
CA TYR A 17 2.33 -0.14 -2.51
C TYR A 17 1.65 -0.24 -1.13
N PRO A 18 0.31 -0.31 -1.02
CA PRO A 18 -0.36 -0.36 0.29
C PRO A 18 -0.02 -1.63 1.08
N VAL A 19 0.21 -2.76 0.42
CA VAL A 19 0.62 -4.01 1.09
C VAL A 19 2.03 -3.87 1.66
N LEU A 20 2.97 -3.31 0.89
CA LEU A 20 4.34 -3.05 1.34
C LEU A 20 4.37 -2.01 2.46
N PHE A 21 3.60 -0.94 2.33
CA PHE A 21 3.50 0.11 3.34
C PHE A 21 2.89 -0.41 4.65
N PHE A 22 1.83 -1.23 4.56
CA PHE A 22 1.25 -1.86 5.74
C PHE A 22 2.25 -2.78 6.44
N TYR A 23 3.01 -3.57 5.69
CA TYR A 23 4.07 -4.40 6.26
C TYR A 23 5.17 -3.56 6.91
N ASP A 24 5.61 -2.48 6.26
CA ASP A 24 6.63 -1.56 6.79
C ASP A 24 6.23 -0.98 8.16
N LEU A 25 4.96 -0.65 8.35
CA LEU A 25 4.44 -0.17 9.64
C LEU A 25 4.38 -1.25 10.73
N ASN A 26 4.41 -2.53 10.36
CA ASN A 26 4.17 -3.66 11.26
C ASN A 26 5.30 -4.71 11.20
N THR A 27 6.51 -4.32 10.79
CA THR A 27 7.66 -5.24 10.65
C THR A 27 8.08 -5.93 11.95
N HIS A 28 7.66 -5.38 13.09
CA HIS A 28 7.86 -5.96 14.42
C HIS A 28 6.85 -7.06 14.76
N GLU A 29 5.69 -7.09 14.11
CA GLU A 29 4.58 -7.98 14.44
C GLU A 29 4.28 -9.00 13.33
N LEU A 30 4.63 -8.67 12.09
CA LEU A 30 4.32 -9.48 10.91
C LEU A 30 5.58 -10.05 10.26
N TRP A 31 5.45 -11.27 9.76
CA TRP A 31 6.47 -11.92 8.96
C TRP A 31 6.26 -11.55 7.49
N PHE A 32 7.35 -11.34 6.74
CA PHE A 32 7.23 -10.97 5.33
C PHE A 32 6.43 -12.02 4.52
N SER A 33 6.53 -13.31 4.87
CA SER A 33 5.76 -14.38 4.24
C SER A 33 4.25 -14.21 4.32
N GLU A 34 3.75 -13.55 5.36
CA GLU A 34 2.32 -13.27 5.55
C GLU A 34 1.79 -12.25 4.54
N THR A 35 2.68 -11.44 3.95
CA THR A 35 2.32 -10.45 2.93
C THR A 35 2.21 -11.04 1.53
N LEU A 36 2.77 -12.23 1.28
CA LEU A 36 2.82 -12.83 -0.06
C LEU A 36 1.43 -13.11 -0.63
N MET A 37 0.53 -13.67 0.20
CA MET A 37 -0.83 -13.97 -0.24
C MET A 37 -1.62 -12.68 -0.56
N PRO A 38 -1.65 -11.65 0.30
CA PRO A 38 -2.19 -10.33 -0.06
C PRO A 38 -1.59 -9.75 -1.34
N MET A 39 -0.26 -9.79 -1.52
CA MET A 39 0.40 -9.29 -2.74
C MET A 39 -0.11 -9.99 -4.00
N VAL A 40 -0.24 -11.32 -3.97
CA VAL A 40 -0.78 -12.10 -5.10
C VAL A 40 -2.23 -11.70 -5.38
N VAL A 41 -3.06 -11.59 -4.35
CA VAL A 41 -4.48 -11.20 -4.50
C VAL A 41 -4.61 -9.83 -5.15
N VAL A 42 -3.88 -8.81 -4.67
CA VAL A 42 -3.97 -7.46 -5.22
C VAL A 42 -3.40 -7.35 -6.63
N LEU A 43 -2.36 -8.13 -6.96
CA LEU A 43 -1.82 -8.21 -8.32
C LEU A 43 -2.80 -8.87 -9.30
N ILE A 44 -3.48 -9.96 -8.88
CA ILE A 44 -4.54 -10.59 -9.68
C ILE A 44 -5.69 -9.60 -9.89
N ALA A 45 -6.14 -8.93 -8.82
CA ALA A 45 -7.19 -7.93 -8.91
C ALA A 45 -6.80 -6.79 -9.88
N ALA A 46 -5.58 -6.27 -9.78
CA ALA A 46 -5.06 -5.25 -10.69
C ALA A 46 -5.04 -5.74 -12.15
N CYS A 47 -4.65 -7.00 -12.39
CA CYS A 47 -4.66 -7.61 -13.71
C CYS A 47 -6.09 -7.71 -14.28
N LEU A 48 -7.05 -8.22 -13.49
CA LEU A 48 -8.44 -8.35 -13.89
C LEU A 48 -9.07 -6.99 -14.19
N LEU A 49 -8.82 -5.99 -13.33
CA LEU A 49 -9.27 -4.62 -13.54
C LEU A 49 -8.65 -4.01 -14.81
N LEU A 50 -7.35 -4.22 -15.03
CA LEU A 50 -6.66 -3.73 -16.23
C LEU A 50 -7.25 -4.34 -17.50
N ILE A 51 -7.53 -5.65 -17.49
CA ILE A 51 -8.19 -6.35 -18.60
C ILE A 51 -9.59 -5.77 -18.83
N LEU A 52 -10.41 -5.66 -17.77
CA LEU A 52 -11.77 -5.11 -17.84
C LEU A 52 -11.78 -3.70 -18.44
N PHE A 53 -10.99 -2.78 -17.88
CA PHE A 53 -10.97 -1.39 -18.34
C PHE A 53 -10.25 -1.21 -19.68
N LYS A 54 -9.32 -2.10 -20.04
CA LYS A 54 -8.77 -2.15 -21.41
C LYS A 54 -9.88 -2.44 -22.42
N TYR A 55 -10.82 -3.34 -22.12
CA TYR A 55 -11.96 -3.59 -23.00
C TYR A 55 -12.91 -2.38 -23.08
N ILE A 56 -13.20 -1.73 -21.94
CA ILE A 56 -14.11 -0.57 -21.87
C ILE A 56 -13.53 0.65 -22.61
N LEU A 57 -12.26 0.98 -22.34
CA LEU A 57 -11.58 2.17 -22.87
C LEU A 57 -10.88 1.91 -24.21
N ARG A 58 -10.76 0.64 -24.61
CA ARG A 58 -10.11 0.16 -25.84
C ARG A 58 -8.64 0.56 -25.98
N GLU A 59 -8.01 0.99 -24.89
CA GLU A 59 -6.64 1.48 -24.88
C GLU A 59 -6.01 1.20 -23.50
N VAL A 60 -4.81 0.63 -23.50
CA VAL A 60 -4.15 0.10 -22.29
C VAL A 60 -3.58 1.19 -21.39
N THR A 61 -3.09 2.29 -21.96
CA THR A 61 -2.57 3.47 -21.25
C THR A 61 -3.68 4.11 -20.40
N LYS A 62 -4.85 4.34 -21.00
CA LYS A 62 -6.06 4.87 -20.33
C LYS A 62 -6.57 3.92 -19.26
N ALA A 63 -6.67 2.63 -19.58
CA ALA A 63 -7.07 1.61 -18.62
C ALA A 63 -6.12 1.58 -17.42
N GLY A 64 -4.82 1.63 -17.66
CA GLY A 64 -3.84 1.70 -16.58
C GLY A 64 -4.04 2.91 -15.69
N ILE A 65 -4.31 4.09 -16.27
CA ILE A 65 -4.49 5.34 -15.50
C ILE A 65 -5.71 5.20 -14.61
N PHE A 66 -6.82 4.74 -15.18
CA PHE A 66 -8.05 4.51 -14.45
C PHE A 66 -7.85 3.51 -13.30
N VAL A 67 -7.25 2.35 -13.58
CA VAL A 67 -7.04 1.29 -12.59
C VAL A 67 -6.10 1.73 -11.47
N SER A 68 -5.05 2.50 -11.79
CA SER A 68 -4.14 3.00 -10.73
C SER A 68 -4.84 3.98 -9.82
N PHE A 69 -5.61 4.91 -10.38
CA PHE A 69 -6.37 5.87 -9.60
C PHE A 69 -7.45 5.18 -8.77
N PHE A 70 -8.16 4.20 -9.35
CA PHE A 70 -9.11 3.36 -8.65
C PHE A 70 -8.47 2.64 -7.46
N LEU A 71 -7.33 1.97 -7.65
CA LEU A 71 -6.66 1.24 -6.58
C LEU A 71 -6.15 2.17 -5.47
N ILE A 72 -5.58 3.32 -5.83
CA ILE A 72 -5.17 4.33 -4.85
C ILE A 72 -6.37 4.76 -4.00
N LEU A 73 -7.49 5.14 -4.63
CA LEU A 73 -8.68 5.52 -3.88
C LEU A 73 -9.24 4.36 -3.04
N PHE A 74 -9.28 3.15 -3.59
CA PHE A 74 -9.79 1.97 -2.88
C PHE A 74 -9.01 1.69 -1.60
N PHE A 75 -7.67 1.64 -1.68
CA PHE A 75 -6.84 1.34 -0.51
C PHE A 75 -6.75 2.49 0.48
N PHE A 76 -6.78 3.75 0.01
CA PHE A 76 -6.69 4.90 0.90
C PHE A 76 -8.04 5.35 1.47
N TYR A 77 -9.15 4.73 1.05
CA TYR A 77 -10.49 5.08 1.54
C TYR A 77 -10.58 5.04 3.07
N GLU A 78 -10.14 3.93 3.66
CA GLU A 78 -10.25 3.71 5.11
C GLU A 78 -9.26 4.59 5.89
N ALA A 79 -8.02 4.73 5.40
CA ALA A 79 -7.03 5.63 6.00
C ALA A 79 -7.49 7.10 6.01
N ILE A 80 -8.09 7.58 4.91
CA ILE A 80 -8.63 8.93 4.82
C ILE A 80 -9.87 9.09 5.69
N LEU A 81 -10.75 8.08 5.71
CA LEU A 81 -11.94 8.07 6.56
C LEU A 81 -11.55 8.18 8.05
N ASN A 82 -10.56 7.40 8.50
CA ASN A 82 -10.06 7.44 9.87
C ASN A 82 -9.46 8.80 10.23
N GLN A 83 -8.66 9.39 9.34
CA GLN A 83 -8.09 10.72 9.60
C GLN A 83 -9.15 11.82 9.69
N ILE A 84 -10.19 11.77 8.84
CA ILE A 84 -11.26 12.76 8.91
C ILE A 84 -12.12 12.52 10.16
N SER A 85 -12.42 11.27 10.52
CA SER A 85 -13.28 10.96 11.67
C SER A 85 -12.69 11.35 13.03
N HIS A 86 -11.37 11.46 13.15
CA HIS A 86 -10.70 11.92 14.38
C HIS A 86 -10.72 13.45 14.55
N ASN A 87 -11.12 14.21 13.52
CA ASN A 87 -11.23 15.66 13.60
C ASN A 87 -12.64 16.10 13.99
N THR A 88 -12.78 17.09 14.89
CA THR A 88 -14.07 17.62 15.36
C THR A 88 -14.99 18.03 14.20
N TYR A 89 -14.44 18.66 13.15
CA TYR A 89 -15.17 19.02 11.94
C TYR A 89 -15.55 17.82 11.08
N GLY A 90 -14.68 16.81 11.01
CA GLY A 90 -14.92 15.61 10.20
C GLY A 90 -15.98 14.69 10.79
N ARG A 91 -16.11 14.64 12.13
CA ARG A 91 -17.25 13.99 12.79
C ARG A 91 -18.59 14.59 12.36
N LEU A 92 -18.67 15.91 12.17
CA LEU A 92 -19.92 16.58 11.80
C LEU A 92 -20.35 16.28 10.35
N ILE A 93 -19.37 16.09 9.46
CA ILE A 93 -19.60 15.79 8.03
C ILE A 93 -19.83 14.28 7.80
N LEU A 94 -19.13 13.40 8.54
CA LEU A 94 -19.18 11.95 8.34
C LEU A 94 -20.15 11.20 9.25
N SER A 95 -20.65 11.82 10.34
CA SER A 95 -21.56 11.14 11.28
C SER A 95 -22.94 10.83 10.70
N GLN A 96 -23.30 11.41 9.56
CA GLN A 96 -24.63 11.24 8.97
C GLN A 96 -24.62 10.82 7.49
N ASP A 97 -23.53 11.02 6.73
CA ASP A 97 -23.55 10.82 5.27
C ASP A 97 -22.35 10.03 4.72
N PRO A 98 -22.56 9.07 3.80
CA PRO A 98 -21.51 8.39 3.04
C PRO A 98 -20.85 9.31 1.98
N ALA A 99 -20.69 10.59 2.28
CA ALA A 99 -20.25 11.64 1.37
C ALA A 99 -18.87 11.34 0.74
N LEU A 100 -17.94 10.75 1.51
CA LEU A 100 -16.62 10.37 1.00
C LEU A 100 -16.72 9.27 -0.07
N PHE A 101 -17.57 8.27 0.17
CA PHE A 101 -17.82 7.19 -0.79
C PHE A 101 -18.42 7.73 -2.09
N TRP A 102 -19.43 8.62 -1.99
CA TRP A 102 -20.01 9.28 -3.15
C TRP A 102 -19.00 10.14 -3.90
N GLY A 103 -18.16 10.90 -3.18
CA GLY A 103 -17.10 11.71 -3.78
C GLY A 103 -16.12 10.88 -4.61
N TYR A 104 -15.74 9.70 -4.11
CA TYR A 104 -14.87 8.78 -4.85
C TYR A 104 -15.58 8.23 -6.08
N GLY A 105 -16.83 7.79 -5.94
CA GLY A 105 -17.65 7.33 -7.06
C GLY A 105 -17.79 8.37 -8.17
N VAL A 106 -18.14 9.61 -7.81
CA VAL A 106 -18.23 10.73 -8.77
C VAL A 106 -16.88 10.99 -9.44
N SER A 107 -15.78 11.04 -8.68
CA SER A 107 -14.44 11.27 -9.23
C SER A 107 -14.03 10.19 -10.24
N LEU A 108 -14.34 8.92 -9.96
CA LEU A 108 -14.06 7.79 -10.84
C LEU A 108 -14.93 7.86 -12.10
N ILE A 109 -16.22 8.16 -11.98
CA ILE A 109 -17.10 8.30 -13.14
C ILE A 109 -16.62 9.44 -14.05
N LEU A 110 -16.29 10.61 -13.48
CA LEU A 110 -15.76 11.74 -14.25
C LEU A 110 -14.44 11.41 -14.94
N LEU A 111 -13.52 10.73 -14.25
CA LEU A 111 -12.27 10.27 -14.83
C LEU A 111 -12.51 9.28 -15.98
N LEU A 112 -13.41 8.31 -15.80
CA LEU A 112 -13.74 7.31 -16.81
C LEU A 112 -14.33 7.97 -18.07
N ILE A 113 -15.28 8.90 -17.90
CA ILE A 113 -15.88 9.67 -18.98
C ILE A 113 -14.80 10.50 -19.70
N GLY A 114 -13.97 11.23 -18.94
CA GLY A 114 -12.89 12.05 -19.48
C GLY A 114 -11.90 11.25 -20.34
N LEU A 115 -11.47 10.08 -19.84
CA LEU A 115 -10.58 9.17 -20.57
C LEU A 115 -11.26 8.56 -21.80
N LYS A 116 -12.56 8.27 -21.74
CA LYS A 116 -13.31 7.69 -22.85
C LYS A 116 -13.54 8.68 -24.00
N ILE A 117 -13.86 9.94 -23.68
CA ILE A 117 -14.18 10.98 -24.67
C ILE A 117 -12.91 11.57 -25.30
N ARG A 118 -11.88 11.86 -24.49
CA ARG A 118 -10.65 12.49 -25.01
C ARG A 118 -9.85 11.50 -25.83
N ARG A 119 -9.36 11.94 -27.00
CA ARG A 119 -8.49 11.15 -27.88
C ARG A 119 -7.00 11.46 -27.72
N ASP A 120 -6.66 12.11 -26.61
CA ASP A 120 -5.28 12.47 -26.29
C ASP A 120 -4.41 11.23 -26.13
N ASN A 121 -3.12 11.44 -26.38
CA ASN A 121 -2.11 10.44 -26.11
C ASN A 121 -1.58 10.59 -24.67
N TYR A 122 -1.83 9.58 -23.84
CA TYR A 122 -1.47 9.61 -22.42
C TYR A 122 -0.07 9.06 -22.11
N PHE A 123 0.79 8.83 -23.12
CA PHE A 123 2.12 8.22 -22.91
C PHE A 123 3.01 8.98 -21.92
N SER A 124 3.05 10.31 -21.97
CA SER A 124 3.85 11.10 -21.02
C SER A 124 3.33 10.95 -19.60
N PHE A 125 2.00 10.91 -19.43
CA PHE A 125 1.37 10.77 -18.13
C PHE A 125 1.57 9.37 -17.54
N THR A 126 1.46 8.31 -18.35
CA THR A 126 1.81 6.94 -17.92
C THR A 126 3.27 6.81 -17.52
N ARG A 127 4.19 7.46 -18.24
CA ARG A 127 5.61 7.47 -17.83
C ARG A 127 5.79 8.17 -16.49
N PHE A 128 5.14 9.31 -16.30
CA PHE A 128 5.12 10.03 -15.03
C PHE A 128 4.60 9.14 -13.89
N LEU A 129 3.44 8.49 -14.07
CA LEU A 129 2.87 7.60 -13.06
C LEU A 129 3.77 6.39 -12.74
N ASN A 130 4.42 5.79 -13.74
CA ASN A 130 5.39 4.73 -13.50
C ASN A 130 6.53 5.22 -12.60
N VAL A 131 7.11 6.38 -12.91
CA VAL A 131 8.24 6.94 -12.13
C VAL A 131 7.78 7.26 -10.71
N VAL A 132 6.66 7.96 -10.56
CA VAL A 132 6.11 8.33 -9.24
C VAL A 132 5.87 7.09 -8.39
N LEU A 133 5.24 6.03 -8.93
CA LEU A 133 4.94 4.83 -8.15
C LEU A 133 6.17 3.96 -7.90
N VAL A 134 7.16 3.95 -8.79
CA VAL A 134 8.46 3.32 -8.49
C VAL A 134 9.10 4.02 -7.30
N ILE A 135 9.19 5.35 -7.34
CA ILE A 135 9.72 6.14 -6.21
C ILE A 135 8.91 5.87 -4.95
N LEU A 136 7.59 5.79 -5.05
CA LEU A 136 6.71 5.53 -3.92
C LEU A 136 6.95 4.16 -3.28
N ILE A 137 7.17 3.10 -4.08
CA ILE A 137 7.52 1.76 -3.59
C ILE A 137 8.91 1.72 -2.96
N LEU A 138 9.85 2.54 -3.41
CA LEU A 138 11.20 2.56 -2.83
C LEU A 138 11.21 2.96 -1.36
N PHE A 139 10.27 3.80 -0.89
CA PHE A 139 10.19 4.19 0.52
C PHE A 139 10.00 3.00 1.47
N PRO A 140 8.91 2.21 1.39
CA PRO A 140 8.72 1.06 2.28
C PRO A 140 9.79 -0.01 2.04
N VAL A 141 10.21 -0.25 0.79
CA VAL A 141 11.26 -1.26 0.51
C VAL A 141 12.59 -0.90 1.17
N ALA A 142 13.00 0.37 1.12
CA ALA A 142 14.22 0.83 1.77
C ALA A 142 14.09 0.74 3.30
N SER A 143 12.96 1.16 3.86
CA SER A 143 12.69 1.10 5.30
C SER A 143 12.75 -0.34 5.84
N ILE A 144 12.06 -1.28 5.18
CA ILE A 144 12.11 -2.72 5.48
C ILE A 144 13.55 -3.26 5.42
N GLY A 145 14.32 -2.87 4.41
CA GLY A 145 15.70 -3.30 4.23
C GLY A 145 16.62 -2.81 5.36
N ILE A 146 16.50 -1.53 5.73
CA ILE A 146 17.25 -0.92 6.83
C ILE A 146 16.90 -1.60 8.15
N TYR A 147 15.61 -1.80 8.42
CA TYR A 147 15.13 -2.49 9.63
C TYR A 147 15.75 -3.88 9.77
N LYS A 148 15.76 -4.67 8.70
CA LYS A 148 16.33 -6.03 8.71
C LYS A 148 17.84 -6.05 8.97
N ILE A 149 18.58 -5.08 8.46
CA ILE A 149 20.02 -4.96 8.72
C ILE A 149 20.25 -4.58 10.19
N GLN A 150 19.49 -3.62 10.71
CA GLN A 150 19.62 -3.19 12.10
C GLN A 150 19.27 -4.30 13.09
N SER A 151 18.19 -5.04 12.86
CA SER A 151 17.80 -6.15 13.74
C SER A 151 18.86 -7.25 13.78
N GLN A 152 19.46 -7.59 12.64
CA GLN A 152 20.56 -8.55 12.58
C GLN A 152 21.80 -8.08 13.36
N LEU A 153 22.14 -6.79 13.29
CA LEU A 153 23.26 -6.24 14.06
C LEU A 153 23.02 -6.31 15.57
N LEU A 154 21.80 -5.98 16.01
CA LEU A 154 21.40 -6.07 17.42
C LEU A 154 21.43 -7.51 17.95
N ASP A 155 21.02 -8.49 17.13
CA ASP A 155 21.10 -9.90 17.49
C ASP A 155 22.54 -10.41 17.63
N LEU A 156 23.47 -9.87 16.82
CA LEU A 156 24.89 -10.20 16.89
C LEU A 156 25.61 -9.55 18.08
N GLU A 157 25.15 -8.39 18.52
CA GLU A 157 25.70 -7.67 19.67
C GLU A 157 25.12 -8.17 21.00
N LYS A 158 23.99 -8.90 20.97
CA LYS A 158 23.36 -9.49 22.15
C LYS A 158 24.36 -10.43 22.84
N PRO A 159 24.93 -10.05 24.00
CA PRO A 159 25.98 -10.85 24.60
C PRO A 159 25.38 -12.17 25.11
N SER A 160 26.13 -13.27 24.94
CA SER A 160 25.86 -14.59 25.53
C SER A 160 25.68 -14.55 27.06
N THR A 161 25.95 -13.40 27.66
CA THR A 161 26.00 -13.19 29.10
C THR A 161 24.63 -13.19 29.78
N LEU A 162 23.47 -13.04 29.11
CA LEU A 162 22.21 -13.15 29.87
C LEU A 162 21.90 -14.59 30.35
N GLU A 163 22.32 -15.61 29.60
CA GLU A 163 22.31 -17.01 30.07
C GLU A 163 23.55 -17.33 30.93
N GLU A 164 24.70 -16.73 30.63
CA GLU A 164 25.95 -16.96 31.39
C GLU A 164 26.01 -16.23 32.75
N VAL A 165 25.25 -15.15 32.94
CA VAL A 165 25.19 -14.36 34.19
C VAL A 165 24.16 -14.92 35.18
N LEU A 166 23.17 -15.71 34.73
CA LEU A 166 22.17 -16.34 35.61
C LEU A 166 22.11 -17.88 35.51
N PRO A 167 23.22 -18.63 35.65
CA PRO A 167 23.15 -20.10 35.70
C PRO A 167 22.45 -20.62 36.97
N HIS A 168 22.28 -19.76 37.99
CA HIS A 168 21.73 -20.14 39.30
C HIS A 168 20.89 -19.03 39.95
N PHE A 169 19.94 -18.43 39.24
CA PHE A 169 18.87 -17.73 39.96
C PHE A 169 17.87 -18.76 40.47
N ASN A 170 18.20 -19.37 41.61
CA ASN A 170 17.29 -20.22 42.36
C ASN A 170 16.17 -19.31 42.87
N VAL A 171 15.05 -19.24 42.13
CA VAL A 171 13.85 -18.56 42.58
C VAL A 171 13.49 -19.20 43.92
N PRO A 172 13.54 -18.46 45.04
CA PRO A 172 13.16 -19.04 46.33
C PRO A 172 11.72 -19.52 46.17
N ASP A 173 11.48 -20.78 46.51
CA ASP A 173 10.14 -21.37 46.55
C ASP A 173 9.35 -20.65 47.64
N PHE A 174 8.74 -19.52 47.27
CA PHE A 174 7.78 -18.83 48.12
C PHE A 174 6.54 -19.70 48.13
N LYS A 175 6.56 -20.69 49.02
CA LYS A 175 5.36 -21.38 49.44
C LYS A 175 4.41 -20.30 49.98
N PRO A 176 3.22 -20.11 49.38
CA PRO A 176 2.26 -19.18 49.93
C PRO A 176 1.90 -19.69 51.33
N ASP A 177 2.25 -18.90 52.35
CA ASP A 177 1.68 -19.09 53.66
C ASP A 177 0.17 -18.81 53.55
N ILE A 178 -0.58 -19.77 54.06
CA ILE A 178 -2.04 -19.93 54.03
C ILE A 178 -2.75 -18.64 54.43
#